data_AF-A0A3D4EEI9-F1
#
_entry.id   AF-A0A3D4EEI9-F1
#
_cell.length_a   1.000
_cell.length_b   1.000
_cell.length_c   1.000
_cell.angle_alpha   90.00
_cell.angle_beta   90.00
_cell.angle_gamma   90.00
#
_symmetry.space_group_name_H-M   'P 1'
#
loop_
_entity.id
_entity.type
_entity.pdbx_description
1 polymer ?
#
loop_
_entity_poly.entity_id
_entity_poly.type
_entity_poly.pdbx_seq_one_letter_code
_entity_poly.pdbx_strand_id
1 'polypeptide(L)'
;SSCEVAGPGFMNFRVGDKWYGDVVRLVNDEGADYGSCDIGKGQKLMVEFVSANPTGPMHMGNARGGVLGDALASVLQRAGYNVWREFYVNDAGNQIEKFASSIEARCLQLIKGEDAVEFPEDGYH
;
A
#
# COMPACT_ATOMS: atom_id res chain seq x y z
N SER A 1 -38.62 -1.38 -16.14
CA SER A 1 -37.30 -1.31 -16.80
C SER A 1 -37.51 -1.22 -18.30
N SER A 2 -36.58 -0.61 -19.03
CA SER A 2 -36.60 -0.49 -20.50
C SER A 2 -35.19 -0.58 -21.08
N CYS A 3 -35.11 -0.91 -22.37
CA CYS A 3 -33.91 -0.82 -23.18
C CYS A 3 -34.31 -0.15 -24.50
N GLU A 4 -33.61 0.90 -24.90
CA GLU A 4 -33.89 1.66 -26.12
C GLU A 4 -32.61 1.90 -26.92
N VAL A 5 -32.69 1.76 -28.24
CA VAL A 5 -31.59 2.15 -29.13
C VAL A 5 -31.55 3.68 -29.19
N ALA A 6 -30.39 4.26 -28.91
CA ALA A 6 -30.20 5.70 -28.89
C ALA A 6 -29.29 6.13 -30.05
N GLY A 7 -29.91 6.51 -31.17
CA GLY A 7 -29.15 6.87 -32.37
C GLY A 7 -28.32 5.71 -32.93
N PRO A 8 -27.27 5.98 -33.71
CA PRO A 8 -26.46 4.94 -34.34
C PRO A 8 -25.48 4.32 -33.34
N GLY A 9 -25.81 3.13 -32.84
CA GLY A 9 -24.88 2.23 -32.13
C GLY A 9 -24.90 2.29 -30.61
N PHE A 10 -25.74 3.12 -29.98
CA PHE A 10 -25.90 3.13 -28.52
C PHE A 10 -27.18 2.41 -28.08
N MET A 11 -27.14 1.84 -26.87
CA MET A 11 -28.31 1.32 -26.16
C MET A 11 -28.36 1.94 -24.76
N ASN A 12 -29.49 2.56 -24.44
CA ASN A 12 -29.78 3.06 -23.11
C ASN A 12 -30.58 2.01 -22.33
N PHE A 13 -30.13 1.71 -21.12
CA PHE A 13 -30.83 0.83 -20.19
C PHE A 13 -31.43 1.65 -19.05
N ARG A 14 -32.69 1.37 -18.71
CA ARG A 14 -33.36 1.93 -17.53
C ARG A 14 -33.80 0.78 -16.64
N VAL A 15 -33.28 0.74 -15.42
CA VAL A 15 -33.75 -0.19 -14.39
C VAL A 15 -35.11 0.27 -13.87
N GLY A 16 -35.97 -0.68 -13.47
CA GLY A 16 -37.29 -0.35 -12.92
C GLY A 16 -37.22 -0.13 -11.40
N ASP A 17 -38.24 0.49 -10.83
CA ASP A 17 -38.27 0.86 -9.40
C ASP A 17 -38.05 -0.33 -8.45
N LYS A 18 -38.57 -1.51 -8.82
CA LYS A 18 -38.35 -2.76 -8.09
C LYS A 18 -36.86 -3.05 -7.87
N TRP A 19 -36.00 -2.75 -8.85
CA TRP A 19 -34.57 -3.01 -8.77
C TRP A 19 -33.92 -2.24 -7.62
N TYR A 20 -34.27 -0.96 -7.42
CA TYR A 20 -33.74 -0.18 -6.30
C TYR A 20 -34.17 -0.76 -4.95
N GLY A 21 -35.44 -1.16 -4.83
CA GLY A 21 -35.96 -1.80 -3.62
C GLY A 21 -35.27 -3.15 -3.32
N ASP A 22 -35.04 -3.95 -4.36
CA ASP A 22 -34.33 -5.23 -4.24
C ASP A 22 -32.85 -5.02 -3.85
N VAL A 23 -32.17 -3.99 -4.38
CA VAL A 23 -30.79 -3.64 -3.99
C VAL A 23 -30.71 -3.18 -2.53
N VAL A 24 -31.63 -2.34 -2.06
CA VAL A 24 -31.63 -1.92 -0.64
C VAL A 24 -31.84 -3.12 0.29
N ARG A 25 -32.72 -4.06 -0.08
CA ARG A 25 -32.88 -5.32 0.66
C ARG A 25 -31.59 -6.13 0.65
N LEU A 26 -30.96 -6.30 -0.52
CA LEU A 26 -29.70 -7.01 -0.64
C LEU A 26 -28.60 -6.42 0.24
N VAL A 27 -28.42 -5.09 0.23
CA VAL A 27 -27.46 -4.40 1.11
C VAL A 27 -27.74 -4.67 2.58
N ASN A 28 -29.01 -4.66 2.98
CA ASN A 28 -29.40 -4.91 4.36
C ASN A 28 -29.21 -6.39 4.76
N ASP A 29 -29.52 -7.32 3.85
CA ASP A 29 -29.42 -8.76 4.08
C ASP A 29 -27.96 -9.23 4.12
N GLU A 30 -27.10 -8.72 3.22
CA GLU A 30 -25.67 -9.01 3.21
C GLU A 30 -24.89 -8.20 4.26
N GLY A 31 -25.40 -7.05 4.69
CA GLY A 31 -24.83 -6.24 5.76
C GLY A 31 -23.36 -5.87 5.52
N ALA A 32 -22.50 -6.24 6.47
CA ALA A 32 -21.06 -6.00 6.37
C ALA A 32 -20.40 -6.77 5.22
N ASP A 33 -21.07 -7.78 4.65
CA ASP A 33 -20.61 -8.59 3.53
C ASP A 33 -21.07 -8.12 2.15
N TYR A 34 -21.89 -7.06 2.11
CA TYR A 34 -22.31 -6.46 0.85
C TYR A 34 -21.12 -6.02 -0.01
N GLY A 35 -21.18 -6.37 -1.30
CA GLY A 35 -20.13 -6.08 -2.27
C GLY A 35 -18.85 -6.91 -2.12
N SER A 36 -18.82 -7.93 -1.25
CA SER A 36 -17.79 -8.97 -1.33
C SER A 36 -17.96 -9.80 -2.59
N CYS A 37 -16.86 -10.35 -3.10
CA CYS A 37 -16.91 -11.36 -4.15
C CYS A 37 -15.78 -12.37 -3.95
N ASP A 38 -15.89 -13.54 -4.59
CA ASP A 38 -14.85 -14.59 -4.56
C ASP A 38 -14.22 -14.76 -5.95
N ILE A 39 -13.83 -13.64 -6.57
CA ILE A 39 -13.13 -13.66 -7.86
C ILE A 39 -11.72 -14.23 -7.68
N GLY A 40 -11.08 -13.92 -6.55
CA GLY A 40 -9.73 -14.35 -6.21
C GLY A 40 -9.61 -15.82 -5.86
N LYS A 41 -10.68 -16.50 -5.44
CA LYS A 41 -10.71 -17.95 -5.15
C LYS A 41 -9.58 -18.41 -4.21
N GLY A 42 -9.25 -17.58 -3.23
CA GLY A 42 -8.18 -17.84 -2.26
C GLY A 42 -6.76 -17.80 -2.85
N GLN A 43 -6.58 -17.31 -4.08
CA GLN A 43 -5.24 -17.15 -4.66
C GLN A 43 -4.37 -16.25 -3.77
N LYS A 44 -3.13 -16.69 -3.57
CA LYS A 44 -2.13 -15.95 -2.79
C LYS A 44 -1.61 -14.78 -3.60
N LEU A 45 -1.64 -13.59 -3.03
CA LEU A 45 -1.16 -12.38 -3.66
C LEU A 45 -0.41 -11.52 -2.64
N MET A 46 0.78 -11.04 -3.01
CA MET A 46 1.55 -10.12 -2.18
C MET A 46 1.40 -8.70 -2.70
N VAL A 47 1.04 -7.78 -1.80
CA VAL A 47 1.06 -6.34 -2.06
C VAL A 47 2.25 -5.76 -1.32
N GLU A 48 3.27 -5.37 -2.08
CA GLU A 48 4.45 -4.68 -1.58
C GLU A 48 4.23 -3.16 -1.67
N PHE A 49 4.52 -2.44 -0.60
CA PHE A 49 4.38 -0.99 -0.59
C PHE A 49 5.35 -0.29 0.38
N VAL A 50 5.35 1.05 0.32
CA VAL A 50 6.21 1.99 1.06
C VAL A 50 7.66 2.10 0.58
N SER A 51 8.35 0.98 0.34
CA SER A 51 9.77 0.92 -0.07
C SER A 51 10.63 1.95 0.68
N ALA A 52 10.64 1.83 2.01
CA ALA A 52 11.34 2.80 2.85
C ALA A 52 12.86 2.65 2.67
N ASN A 53 13.54 3.76 2.38
CA ASN A 53 15.00 3.80 2.46
C ASN A 53 15.39 4.01 3.94
N PRO A 54 16.06 3.04 4.59
CA PRO A 54 16.40 3.11 6.00
C PRO A 54 17.48 4.15 6.34
N THR A 55 18.17 4.71 5.34
CA THR A 55 19.22 5.71 5.55
C THR A 55 18.72 7.16 5.56
N GLY A 56 17.44 7.39 5.25
CA GLY A 56 16.83 8.71 5.24
C GLY A 56 15.53 8.77 6.05
N PRO A 57 15.08 9.97 6.47
CA PRO A 57 13.82 10.11 7.15
C PRO A 57 12.64 9.77 6.23
N MET A 58 11.62 9.13 6.82
CA MET A 58 10.35 8.89 6.13
C MET A 58 9.72 10.22 5.70
N HIS A 59 9.20 10.27 4.48
CA HIS A 59 8.58 11.46 3.92
C HIS A 59 7.13 11.20 3.49
N MET A 60 6.43 12.27 3.10
CA MET A 60 5.02 12.21 2.65
C MET A 60 4.77 11.23 1.49
N GLY A 61 5.81 10.91 0.71
CA GLY A 61 5.73 9.90 -0.34
C GLY A 61 5.55 8.50 0.22
N ASN A 62 6.26 8.16 1.31
CA ASN A 62 6.10 6.89 2.01
C ASN A 62 4.71 6.78 2.65
N ALA A 63 4.21 7.85 3.27
CA ALA A 63 2.86 7.88 3.84
C ALA A 63 1.78 7.63 2.78
N ARG A 64 1.90 8.29 1.62
CA ARG A 64 1.01 8.06 0.48
C ARG A 64 1.08 6.62 -0.02
N GLY A 65 2.30 6.07 -0.16
CA GLY A 65 2.51 4.67 -0.54
C GLY A 65 1.89 3.69 0.46
N GLY A 66 2.01 3.99 1.75
CA GLY A 66 1.36 3.30 2.87
C GLY A 66 -0.14 3.15 2.69
N VAL A 67 -0.82 4.29 2.57
CA VAL A 67 -2.29 4.34 2.47
C VAL A 67 -2.78 3.66 1.18
N LEU A 68 -2.12 3.89 0.04
CA LEU A 68 -2.52 3.30 -1.23
C LEU A 68 -2.34 1.77 -1.22
N GLY A 69 -1.21 1.28 -0.70
CA GLY A 69 -0.93 -0.15 -0.61
C GLY A 69 -1.93 -0.88 0.28
N ASP A 70 -2.22 -0.32 1.46
CA ASP A 70 -3.19 -0.93 2.37
C ASP A 70 -4.63 -0.91 1.84
N ALA A 71 -5.04 0.18 1.18
CA ALA A 71 -6.34 0.26 0.54
C ALA A 71 -6.49 -0.78 -0.59
N LEU A 72 -5.47 -0.93 -1.44
CA LEU A 72 -5.45 -1.94 -2.51
C LEU A 72 -5.52 -3.37 -1.92
N ALA A 73 -4.69 -3.66 -0.91
CA ALA A 73 -4.67 -4.95 -0.24
C ALA A 73 -6.03 -5.30 0.36
N SER A 74 -6.73 -4.30 0.94
CA SER A 74 -8.05 -4.47 1.53
C SER A 74 -9.13 -4.75 0.47
N VAL A 75 -9.08 -4.08 -0.69
CA VAL A 75 -9.98 -4.37 -1.82
C VAL A 75 -9.74 -5.77 -2.38
N LEU A 76 -8.48 -6.18 -2.55
CA LEU A 76 -8.15 -7.53 -3.02
C LEU A 76 -8.59 -8.60 -2.02
N GLN A 77 -8.41 -8.38 -0.73
CA GLN A 77 -8.89 -9.28 0.30
C GLN A 77 -10.42 -9.41 0.27
N ARG A 78 -11.13 -8.30 0.03
CA ARG A 78 -12.58 -8.27 -0.15
C ARG A 78 -13.07 -8.97 -1.41
N ALA A 79 -12.20 -9.08 -2.43
CA ALA A 79 -12.45 -9.80 -3.67
C ALA A 79 -12.05 -11.30 -3.62
N GLY A 80 -11.74 -11.82 -2.42
CA GLY A 80 -11.50 -13.25 -2.19
C GLY A 80 -10.05 -13.70 -2.37
N TYR A 81 -9.08 -12.78 -2.41
CA TYR A 81 -7.66 -13.13 -2.43
C TYR A 81 -7.12 -13.39 -1.02
N ASN A 82 -6.16 -14.30 -0.90
CA ASN A 82 -5.34 -14.45 0.32
C ASN A 82 -4.16 -13.47 0.23
N VAL A 83 -4.36 -12.28 0.78
CA VAL A 83 -3.44 -11.15 0.62
C VAL A 83 -2.38 -11.12 1.71
N TRP A 84 -1.11 -11.11 1.31
CA TRP A 84 0.04 -10.78 2.15
C TRP A 84 0.45 -9.32 1.93
N ARG A 85 0.58 -8.54 3.00
CA ARG A 85 1.00 -7.14 2.95
C ARG A 85 2.48 -7.08 3.35
N GLU A 86 3.33 -6.58 2.46
CA GLU A 86 4.78 -6.50 2.71
C GLU A 86 5.23 -5.03 2.74
N PHE A 87 5.84 -4.64 3.86
CA PHE A 87 6.53 -3.36 4.00
C PHE A 87 7.98 -3.56 3.56
N TYR A 88 8.28 -3.15 2.33
CA TYR A 88 9.64 -3.30 1.82
C TYR A 88 10.56 -2.26 2.45
N VAL A 89 11.65 -2.73 3.05
CA VAL A 89 12.77 -1.91 3.50
C VAL A 89 13.92 -2.16 2.53
N ASN A 90 14.46 -1.10 1.93
CA ASN A 90 15.62 -1.23 1.06
C ASN A 90 16.90 -1.15 1.88
N ASP A 91 17.26 -2.26 2.54
CA ASP A 91 18.40 -2.39 3.44
C ASP A 91 19.66 -2.98 2.79
N ALA A 92 19.77 -2.88 1.46
CA ALA A 92 20.90 -3.40 0.70
C ALA A 92 21.72 -2.31 0.02
N GLY A 93 23.06 -2.46 0.08
CA GLY A 93 24.02 -1.67 -0.70
C GLY A 93 24.87 -0.69 0.11
N ASN A 94 25.81 -0.02 -0.57
CA ASN A 94 26.84 0.83 0.04
C ASN A 94 26.29 1.95 0.93
N GLN A 95 25.03 2.36 0.76
CA GLN A 95 24.40 3.36 1.63
C GLN A 95 24.28 2.87 3.08
N ILE A 96 23.99 1.58 3.30
CA ILE A 96 23.90 0.99 4.65
C ILE A 96 25.27 0.92 5.31
N GLU A 97 26.30 0.52 4.55
CA GLU A 97 27.67 0.47 5.07
C GLU A 97 28.17 1.87 5.48
N LYS A 98 27.91 2.87 4.63
CA LYS A 98 28.22 4.28 4.93
C LYS A 98 27.47 4.76 6.17
N PHE A 99 26.18 4.44 6.29
CA PHE A 99 25.37 4.79 7.45
C PHE A 99 25.90 4.14 8.74
N ALA A 100 26.21 2.84 8.70
CA ALA A 100 26.80 2.12 9.83
C ALA A 100 28.14 2.73 10.26
N SER A 101 29.02 3.03 9.30
CA SER A 101 30.33 3.64 9.55
C SER A 101 30.20 5.03 10.17
N SER A 102 29.18 5.79 9.76
CA SER A 102 28.89 7.14 10.30
C SER A 102 28.41 7.06 11.75
N ILE A 103 27.53 6.09 12.07
CA ILE A 103 27.07 5.84 13.44
C ILE A 103 28.24 5.40 14.32
N GLU A 104 29.07 4.48 13.86
CA GLU A 104 30.23 3.99 14.60
C GLU A 104 31.20 5.13 14.92
N ALA A 105 31.54 5.95 13.91
CA ALA A 105 32.40 7.11 14.09
C ALA A 105 31.82 8.08 15.13
N ARG A 106 30.52 8.40 15.03
CA ARG A 106 29.86 9.31 15.98
C ARG A 106 29.84 8.75 17.40
N CYS A 107 29.60 7.44 17.55
CA CYS A 107 29.63 6.78 18.86
C CYS A 107 31.01 6.85 19.50
N LEU A 108 32.07 6.61 18.72
CA LEU A 108 33.44 6.66 19.20
C LEU A 108 33.84 8.09 19.61
N GLN A 109 33.46 9.10 18.83
CA GLN A 109 33.68 10.52 19.16
C GLN A 109 33.01 10.91 20.49
N LEU A 110 31.76 10.49 20.71
CA LEU A 110 31.03 10.79 21.95
C LEU A 110 31.62 10.11 23.19
N ILE A 111 32.17 8.91 23.05
CA ILE A 111 32.71 8.12 24.17
C ILE A 111 34.17 8.49 24.47
N LYS A 112 34.99 8.71 23.42
CA LYS A 112 36.45 8.84 23.53
C LYS A 112 36.95 10.28 23.28
N GLY A 113 36.08 11.19 22.85
CA GLY A 113 36.41 12.57 22.47
C GLY A 113 36.35 12.78 20.95
N GLU A 114 36.00 14.00 20.52
CA GLU A 114 35.75 14.35 19.11
C GLU A 114 36.94 14.01 18.17
N ASP A 115 38.17 14.08 18.67
CA ASP A 115 39.38 13.81 17.87
C ASP A 115 39.79 12.32 17.86
N ALA A 116 39.02 11.43 18.51
CA ALA A 116 39.40 10.03 18.67
C ALA A 116 39.35 9.22 17.36
N VAL A 117 38.46 9.60 16.43
CA VAL A 117 38.36 9.04 15.08
C VAL A 117 37.93 10.13 14.10
N GLU A 118 38.45 10.06 12.88
CA GLU A 118 38.00 10.93 11.79
C GLU A 118 36.61 10.50 11.31
N PHE A 119 35.73 11.48 11.06
CA PHE A 119 34.40 11.20 10.54
C PHE A 119 34.49 10.85 9.05
N PRO A 120 33.80 9.79 8.56
CA PRO A 120 33.87 9.41 7.15
C PRO A 120 33.48 10.56 6.20
N GLU A 121 34.26 10.85 5.16
CA GLU A 121 33.98 11.93 4.18
C GLU A 121 32.62 11.75 3.48
N ASP A 122 32.25 10.52 3.18
CA ASP A 122 30.97 10.14 2.58
C ASP A 122 29.92 9.74 3.63
N GLY A 123 30.14 10.14 4.89
CA GLY A 123 29.30 9.79 6.02
C GLY A 123 27.96 10.53 6.04
N TYR A 124 27.01 9.96 6.76
CA TYR A 124 25.74 10.59 7.08
C TYR A 124 25.94 11.47 8.32
N HIS A 125 25.70 12.78 8.17
CA HIS A 125 25.88 13.80 9.21
C HIS A 125 24.61 14.10 10.01
#